data_AF-A0A6B3RM69-F1
#
_entry.id   AF-A0A6B3RM69-F1
#
_cell.length_a   1.000
_cell.length_b   1.000
_cell.length_c   1.000
_cell.angle_alpha   90.00
_cell.angle_beta   90.00
_cell.angle_gamma   90.00
#
_symmetry.space_group_name_H-M   'P 1'
#
loop_
_entity.id
_entity.type
_entity.pdbx_description
1 polymer ?
#
loop_
_entity_poly.entity_id
_entity_poly.type
_entity_poly.pdbx_seq_one_letter_code
_entity_poly.pdbx_strand_id
1 'polypeptide(L)'
;MRLAKLFAALALGTALSGCVATPAADVTKGRFDEQVARPGATAMHAFASGPAIGVMRGNGELAADFLDLQFRMESGRALPVLTRFEGPITVALSGDVPPVARGELTRLIARFRSEAGLDISQTSGPASITIDFQPTAALRRVVPSAACFVVPNVSGLADYARKRNTAAVDWARMVRRERVAIMAPSDGSPQEVRDCLHEELAQAMGPLNDLFRLPDSVFNDDNFHSVLTGFDMLMLRLHYAPELRSGMNEAEVAARLPALLARLNPRGQGIGGAPKQLSPRSWISATEAAFAGRTGARPEAAERMITIAKAQGWTDGRMAFSLFARGRALSGRDAPAAIEAFSQAARLWRAIPGAQIHAAHVDMHLSAFALSAGQFDQVLAFTDRSIPVARSHQNASLLASLLAMRAEALDATGRSAEARPVRLDSQGWARYAFGSDAQVRARLSDIATLARRGGRG
;
A
#
# COMPACT_ATOMS: atom_id res chain seq x y z
N MET A 1 1.45 -57.29 3.00
CA MET A 1 2.26 -58.52 3.21
C MET A 1 3.70 -58.07 3.49
N ARG A 2 4.21 -58.40 4.68
CA ARG A 2 5.64 -58.47 5.11
C ARG A 2 6.51 -57.21 4.89
N LEU A 3 6.87 -56.46 5.95
CA LEU A 3 8.02 -56.70 6.87
C LEU A 3 9.37 -56.85 6.12
N ALA A 4 10.50 -56.27 6.52
CA ALA A 4 10.86 -55.36 7.61
C ALA A 4 12.38 -55.08 7.58
N LYS A 5 12.80 -54.21 8.52
CA LYS A 5 14.15 -54.02 9.13
C LYS A 5 15.06 -53.04 8.36
N LEU A 6 15.79 -52.12 8.99
CA LEU A 6 16.33 -52.05 10.36
C LEU A 6 16.17 -50.64 10.94
N PHE A 7 15.95 -50.52 12.26
CA PHE A 7 16.76 -49.74 13.20
C PHE A 7 16.12 -49.80 14.60
N ALA A 8 16.72 -50.54 15.52
CA ALA A 8 16.57 -50.35 16.96
C ALA A 8 17.63 -51.18 17.70
N ALA A 9 18.50 -50.52 18.45
CA ALA A 9 18.83 -50.81 19.85
C ALA A 9 20.16 -50.15 20.23
N LEU A 10 20.10 -49.17 21.13
CA LEU A 10 20.88 -49.13 22.37
C LEU A 10 20.37 -47.90 23.16
N ALA A 11 19.53 -48.13 24.17
CA ALA A 11 19.94 -48.32 25.57
C ALA A 11 20.34 -46.98 26.21
N LEU A 12 19.33 -46.31 26.77
CA LEU A 12 19.48 -45.17 27.65
C LEU A 12 19.76 -45.71 29.07
N GLY A 13 21.01 -45.55 29.52
CA GLY A 13 21.46 -45.80 30.89
C GLY A 13 21.79 -44.47 31.58
N THR A 14 21.21 -44.30 32.75
CA THR A 14 21.10 -43.14 33.63
C THR A 14 22.41 -42.62 34.27
N ALA A 15 22.42 -41.30 34.55
CA ALA A 15 22.96 -40.63 35.76
C ALA A 15 24.49 -40.71 36.06
N LEU A 16 25.22 -39.73 36.60
CA LEU A 16 24.93 -38.45 37.27
C LEU A 16 26.29 -37.70 37.43
N SER A 17 26.21 -36.37 37.58
CA SER A 17 27.13 -35.46 38.31
C SER A 17 28.56 -35.14 37.82
N GLY A 18 28.85 -33.84 37.75
CA GLY A 18 30.12 -33.27 38.25
C GLY A 18 30.91 -32.41 37.26
N CYS A 19 30.95 -31.10 37.51
CA CYS A 19 31.62 -30.06 36.73
C CYS A 19 33.14 -30.24 36.56
N VAL A 20 33.66 -30.03 35.35
CA VAL A 20 34.97 -29.41 35.11
C VAL A 20 34.88 -28.55 33.85
N ALA A 21 35.27 -27.28 33.97
CA ALA A 21 35.46 -26.36 32.86
C ALA A 21 36.95 -26.09 32.65
N THR A 22 37.29 -25.67 31.41
CA THR A 22 38.52 -25.02 30.87
C THR A 22 39.50 -25.91 30.08
N PRO A 23 40.24 -25.39 29.07
CA PRO A 23 40.46 -23.97 28.71
C PRO A 23 40.10 -23.53 27.27
N ALA A 24 40.19 -22.22 27.05
CA ALA A 24 39.88 -21.47 25.84
C ALA A 24 41.15 -20.98 25.08
N ALA A 25 40.98 -20.66 23.80
CA ALA A 25 41.69 -19.65 22.97
C ALA A 25 41.04 -19.66 21.56
N ASP A 26 40.87 -18.61 20.75
CA ASP A 26 41.04 -17.15 20.84
C ASP A 26 40.31 -16.58 19.60
N VAL A 27 39.44 -15.57 19.73
CA VAL A 27 39.30 -14.47 18.73
C VAL A 27 38.40 -13.35 19.24
N THR A 28 38.88 -12.16 18.96
CA THR A 28 38.53 -10.81 19.39
C THR A 28 37.21 -10.30 18.80
N LYS A 29 36.21 -10.01 19.63
CA LYS A 29 35.42 -8.75 19.58
C LYS A 29 34.79 -8.51 20.95
N GLY A 30 35.08 -7.35 21.51
CA GLY A 30 34.71 -6.96 22.87
C GLY A 30 33.21 -7.01 23.15
N ARG A 31 32.90 -7.46 24.37
CA ARG A 31 31.63 -7.22 25.05
C ARG A 31 31.39 -5.71 25.12
N PHE A 32 30.21 -5.27 24.73
CA PHE A 32 29.72 -3.95 25.12
C PHE A 32 29.01 -4.08 26.46
N ASP A 33 29.47 -3.27 27.40
CA ASP A 33 28.89 -3.08 28.72
C ASP A 33 27.41 -2.71 28.65
N GLU A 34 26.64 -3.43 29.44
CA GLU A 34 25.29 -3.09 29.83
C GLU A 34 25.37 -2.12 31.01
N GLN A 35 25.29 -0.82 30.72
CA GLN A 35 24.63 0.25 31.51
C GLN A 35 25.17 1.63 31.16
N VAL A 36 24.55 2.26 30.16
CA VAL A 36 24.26 3.69 30.21
C VAL A 36 22.80 3.82 29.82
N ALA A 37 21.93 4.09 30.79
CA ALA A 37 20.55 4.50 30.52
C ALA A 37 20.55 5.69 29.55
N ARG A 38 19.97 5.50 28.36
CA ARG A 38 19.68 6.56 27.37
C ARG A 38 18.28 6.34 26.80
N PRO A 39 17.55 7.42 26.47
CA PRO A 39 16.13 7.58 26.72
C PRO A 39 15.27 6.55 25.96
N GLY A 40 14.18 6.14 26.62
CA GLY A 40 13.32 5.00 26.27
C GLY A 40 12.99 4.88 24.79
N ALA A 41 12.75 3.65 24.35
CA ALA A 41 12.25 3.34 23.01
C ALA A 41 11.21 4.39 22.60
N THR A 42 11.55 5.23 21.62
CA THR A 42 10.63 6.26 21.12
C THR A 42 9.30 5.61 20.78
N ALA A 43 8.21 6.05 21.40
CA ALA A 43 6.92 5.43 21.18
C ALA A 43 6.58 5.44 19.67
N MET A 44 5.99 4.37 19.18
CA MET A 44 5.49 4.29 17.81
C MET A 44 4.46 5.41 17.59
N HIS A 45 4.58 6.15 16.48
CA HIS A 45 3.59 7.15 16.11
C HIS A 45 2.31 6.51 15.55
N ALA A 46 1.22 7.27 15.55
CA ALA A 46 -0.03 6.93 14.91
C ALA A 46 -0.59 8.16 14.18
N PHE A 47 -1.30 7.94 13.08
CA PHE A 47 -1.97 9.02 12.38
C PHE A 47 -3.28 9.40 13.09
N ALA A 48 -3.54 10.71 13.16
CA ALA A 48 -4.84 11.23 13.52
C ALA A 48 -5.76 11.28 12.29
N SER A 49 -7.07 11.20 12.51
CA SER A 49 -8.05 11.43 11.44
C SER A 49 -8.02 12.91 11.03
N GLY A 50 -7.79 13.17 9.74
CA GLY A 50 -7.86 14.52 9.15
C GLY A 50 -9.19 14.76 8.42
N PRO A 51 -9.55 16.02 8.13
CA PRO A 51 -10.74 16.34 7.34
C PRO A 51 -10.61 15.79 5.92
N ALA A 52 -11.72 15.28 5.38
CA ALA A 52 -11.78 14.78 4.01
C ALA A 52 -11.51 15.90 3.00
N ILE A 53 -10.59 15.66 2.06
CA ILE A 53 -10.38 16.55 0.93
C ILE A 53 -11.52 16.33 -0.07
N GLY A 54 -12.24 17.40 -0.42
CA GLY A 54 -13.34 17.32 -1.37
C GLY A 54 -12.87 16.93 -2.79
N VAL A 55 -13.71 16.17 -3.50
CA VAL A 55 -13.44 15.76 -4.89
C VAL A 55 -13.49 16.97 -5.82
N MET A 56 -12.46 17.15 -6.63
CA MET A 56 -12.34 18.25 -7.61
C MET A 56 -12.33 17.70 -9.05
N ARG A 57 -13.32 16.88 -9.38
CA ARG A 57 -13.47 16.26 -10.71
C ARG A 57 -14.84 16.54 -11.30
N GLY A 58 -14.91 16.57 -12.63
CA GLY A 58 -16.16 16.69 -13.37
C GLY A 58 -17.03 15.45 -13.26
N ASN A 59 -18.34 15.64 -13.19
CA ASN A 59 -19.28 14.52 -13.01
C ASN A 59 -19.27 13.53 -14.19
N GLY A 60 -18.95 13.98 -15.40
CA GLY A 60 -18.78 13.08 -16.56
C GLY A 60 -17.62 12.10 -16.40
N GLU A 61 -16.46 12.57 -15.93
CA GLU A 61 -15.29 11.72 -15.66
C GLU A 61 -15.58 10.76 -14.49
N LEU A 62 -16.18 11.27 -13.40
CA LEU A 62 -16.57 10.45 -12.26
C LEU A 62 -17.55 9.33 -12.63
N ALA A 63 -18.51 9.61 -13.51
CA ALA A 63 -19.45 8.59 -13.97
C ALA A 63 -18.75 7.47 -14.75
N ALA A 64 -17.83 7.82 -15.65
CA ALA A 64 -17.07 6.84 -16.43
C ALA A 64 -16.14 6.01 -15.53
N ASP A 65 -15.42 6.65 -14.61
CA ASP A 65 -14.56 5.96 -13.65
C ASP A 65 -15.38 5.04 -12.74
N PHE A 66 -16.56 5.47 -12.27
CA PHE A 66 -17.44 4.62 -11.49
C PHE A 66 -17.86 3.37 -12.27
N LEU A 67 -18.25 3.48 -13.55
CA LEU A 67 -18.65 2.32 -14.34
C LEU A 67 -17.48 1.34 -14.53
N ASP A 68 -16.30 1.85 -14.87
CA ASP A 68 -15.11 1.00 -15.05
C ASP A 68 -14.65 0.34 -13.74
N LEU A 69 -14.82 1.01 -12.61
CA LEU A 69 -14.56 0.45 -11.28
C LEU A 69 -15.55 -0.67 -10.92
N GLN A 70 -16.84 -0.52 -11.26
CA GLN A 70 -17.89 -1.45 -10.82
C GLN A 70 -18.14 -2.63 -11.77
N PHE A 71 -17.94 -2.45 -13.07
CA PHE A 71 -18.37 -3.42 -14.10
C PHE A 71 -17.21 -4.15 -14.78
N ARG A 72 -15.98 -3.97 -14.31
CA ARG A 72 -14.80 -4.70 -14.77
C ARG A 72 -14.05 -5.25 -13.57
N MET A 73 -13.20 -6.23 -13.82
CA MET A 73 -12.17 -6.68 -12.87
C MET A 73 -10.80 -6.23 -13.38
N GLU A 74 -9.80 -6.29 -12.51
CA GLU A 74 -8.40 -6.04 -12.86
C GLU A 74 -7.94 -6.92 -14.05
N SER A 75 -8.43 -8.16 -14.12
CA SER A 75 -8.22 -9.10 -15.26
C SER A 75 -8.89 -8.68 -16.58
N GLY A 76 -9.76 -7.66 -16.54
CA GLY A 76 -10.47 -7.10 -17.70
C GLY A 76 -11.77 -7.83 -17.98
N ARG A 77 -12.04 -8.90 -17.24
CA ARG A 77 -13.31 -9.60 -17.26
C ARG A 77 -14.43 -8.64 -16.86
N ALA A 78 -15.50 -8.62 -17.64
CA ALA A 78 -16.70 -7.88 -17.30
C ALA A 78 -17.44 -8.52 -16.13
N LEU A 79 -17.96 -7.68 -15.25
CA LEU A 79 -18.95 -8.05 -14.25
C LEU A 79 -20.31 -7.68 -14.85
N PRO A 80 -21.24 -8.65 -15.02
CA PRO A 80 -22.46 -8.41 -15.79
C PRO A 80 -23.47 -7.51 -15.07
N VAL A 81 -23.40 -7.49 -13.73
CA VAL A 81 -24.33 -6.76 -12.87
C VAL A 81 -23.59 -6.13 -11.70
N LEU A 82 -24.12 -5.03 -11.19
CA LEU A 82 -23.74 -4.46 -9.91
C LEU A 82 -24.03 -5.46 -8.79
N THR A 83 -23.09 -5.63 -7.87
CA THR A 83 -23.30 -6.43 -6.65
C THR A 83 -22.87 -5.62 -5.43
N ARG A 84 -23.74 -5.57 -4.43
CA ARG A 84 -23.50 -4.87 -3.16
C ARG A 84 -24.09 -5.65 -1.99
N PHE A 85 -23.76 -5.23 -0.78
CA PHE A 85 -24.57 -5.59 0.38
C PHE A 85 -25.86 -4.75 0.35
N GLU A 86 -27.01 -5.40 0.54
CA GLU A 86 -28.32 -4.73 0.47
C GLU A 86 -28.87 -4.35 1.84
N GLY A 87 -28.23 -4.80 2.91
CA GLY A 87 -28.54 -4.45 4.30
C GLY A 87 -27.33 -3.89 5.03
N PRO A 88 -27.42 -3.73 6.37
CA PRO A 88 -26.32 -3.27 7.20
C PRO A 88 -25.07 -4.15 7.00
N ILE A 89 -23.93 -3.51 6.83
CA ILE A 89 -22.64 -4.18 6.66
C ILE A 89 -22.07 -4.46 8.04
N THR A 90 -21.75 -5.71 8.32
CA THR A 90 -21.08 -6.12 9.56
C THR A 90 -19.67 -6.59 9.25
N VAL A 91 -18.72 -6.21 10.10
CA VAL A 91 -17.30 -6.57 9.96
C VAL A 91 -16.83 -7.28 11.23
N ALA A 92 -16.22 -8.47 11.06
CA ALA A 92 -15.57 -9.20 12.14
C ALA A 92 -14.07 -9.35 11.90
N LEU A 93 -13.30 -9.45 12.98
CA LEU A 93 -11.88 -9.81 12.94
C LEU A 93 -11.72 -11.27 13.40
N SER A 94 -10.93 -12.06 12.68
CA SER A 94 -10.61 -13.45 13.04
C SER A 94 -9.14 -13.77 12.83
N GLY A 95 -8.73 -14.95 13.29
CA GLY A 95 -7.35 -15.43 13.15
C GLY A 95 -6.39 -14.74 14.12
N ASP A 96 -5.14 -14.58 13.67
CA ASP A 96 -4.03 -14.03 14.46
C ASP A 96 -4.07 -12.49 14.42
N VAL A 97 -5.11 -11.88 15.02
CA VAL A 97 -5.38 -10.44 14.90
C VAL A 97 -4.24 -9.58 15.49
N PRO A 98 -3.55 -8.75 14.69
CA PRO A 98 -2.49 -7.87 15.18
C PRO A 98 -3.02 -6.82 16.16
N PRO A 99 -2.23 -6.40 17.18
CA PRO A 99 -2.68 -5.43 18.19
C PRO A 99 -3.22 -4.10 17.61
N VAL A 100 -2.65 -3.64 16.49
CA VAL A 100 -3.02 -2.39 15.82
C VAL A 100 -4.34 -2.48 15.05
N ALA A 101 -4.73 -3.68 14.60
CA ALA A 101 -5.81 -3.88 13.64
C ALA A 101 -7.17 -3.37 14.16
N ARG A 102 -7.47 -3.59 15.45
CA ARG A 102 -8.75 -3.16 16.04
C ARG A 102 -8.89 -1.63 16.06
N GLY A 103 -7.80 -0.93 16.38
CA GLY A 103 -7.77 0.53 16.40
C GLY A 103 -7.90 1.13 15.00
N GLU A 104 -7.19 0.56 14.03
CA GLU A 104 -7.27 0.97 12.63
C GLU A 104 -8.68 0.72 12.04
N LEU A 105 -9.25 -0.46 12.28
CA LEU A 105 -10.60 -0.80 11.82
C LEU A 105 -11.65 0.14 12.42
N THR A 106 -11.56 0.45 13.72
CA THR A 106 -12.48 1.40 14.37
C THR A 106 -12.46 2.77 13.70
N ARG A 107 -11.25 3.30 13.41
CA ARG A 107 -11.09 4.57 12.70
C ARG A 107 -11.67 4.50 11.29
N LEU A 108 -11.40 3.43 10.57
CA LEU A 108 -11.87 3.25 9.19
C LEU A 108 -13.40 3.13 9.11
N ILE A 109 -14.02 2.36 10.00
CA ILE A 109 -15.50 2.27 10.11
C ILE A 109 -16.10 3.65 10.41
N ALA A 110 -15.48 4.43 11.30
CA ALA A 110 -15.94 5.78 11.58
C ALA A 110 -15.89 6.66 10.32
N ARG A 111 -14.81 6.59 9.53
CA ARG A 111 -14.69 7.30 8.25
C ARG A 111 -15.75 6.86 7.24
N PHE A 112 -15.98 5.55 7.06
CA PHE A 112 -17.04 5.06 6.16
C PHE A 112 -18.42 5.60 6.53
N ARG A 113 -18.73 5.68 7.83
CA ARG A 113 -19.98 6.28 8.32
C ARG A 113 -20.03 7.78 8.05
N SER A 114 -18.98 8.53 8.38
CA SER A 114 -19.01 9.99 8.33
C SER A 114 -18.80 10.58 6.94
N GLU A 115 -17.94 9.96 6.12
CA GLU A 115 -17.55 10.48 4.81
C GLU A 115 -18.39 9.85 3.68
N ALA A 116 -18.61 8.53 3.73
CA ALA A 116 -19.36 7.80 2.71
C ALA A 116 -20.83 7.54 3.07
N GLY A 117 -21.25 7.77 4.33
CA GLY A 117 -22.62 7.57 4.77
C GLY A 117 -23.06 6.10 4.82
N LEU A 118 -22.11 5.18 5.02
CA LEU A 118 -22.39 3.74 5.00
C LEU A 118 -22.94 3.24 6.33
N ASP A 119 -23.95 2.37 6.27
CA ASP A 119 -24.40 1.58 7.41
C ASP A 119 -23.47 0.37 7.59
N ILE A 120 -22.38 0.60 8.30
CA ILE A 120 -21.33 -0.40 8.57
C ILE A 120 -21.03 -0.45 10.05
N SER A 121 -20.83 -1.63 10.64
CA SER A 121 -20.51 -1.80 12.06
C SER A 121 -19.57 -2.98 12.31
N GLN A 122 -18.79 -2.90 13.40
CA GLN A 122 -18.00 -4.03 13.86
C GLN A 122 -18.87 -4.96 14.73
N THR A 123 -18.68 -6.27 14.59
CA THR A 123 -19.31 -7.31 15.43
C THR A 123 -18.29 -8.33 15.93
N SER A 124 -18.62 -9.02 17.01
CA SER A 124 -17.87 -10.17 17.53
C SER A 124 -18.41 -11.53 17.05
N GLY A 125 -19.61 -11.54 16.45
CA GLY A 125 -20.26 -12.72 15.90
C GLY A 125 -20.06 -12.90 14.39
N PRO A 126 -20.87 -13.75 13.74
CA PRO A 126 -20.89 -13.85 12.28
C PRO A 126 -21.12 -12.48 11.63
N ALA A 127 -20.37 -12.21 10.56
CA ALA A 127 -20.37 -10.93 9.85
C ALA A 127 -20.54 -11.14 8.34
N SER A 128 -21.01 -10.10 7.65
CA SER A 128 -21.04 -10.06 6.19
C SER A 128 -19.63 -9.95 5.59
N ILE A 129 -18.69 -9.32 6.32
CA ILE A 129 -17.28 -9.25 5.98
C ILE A 129 -16.45 -9.79 7.15
N THR A 130 -15.60 -10.78 6.91
CA THR A 130 -14.63 -11.27 7.90
C THR A 130 -13.21 -10.94 7.46
N ILE A 131 -12.46 -10.22 8.29
CA ILE A 131 -11.03 -9.99 8.09
C ILE A 131 -10.27 -11.07 8.84
N ASP A 132 -9.73 -12.03 8.10
CA ASP A 132 -9.02 -13.20 8.59
C ASP A 132 -7.50 -12.97 8.54
N PHE A 133 -6.93 -12.71 9.72
CA PHE A 133 -5.49 -12.47 9.86
C PHE A 133 -4.72 -13.79 9.93
N GLN A 134 -3.78 -13.96 9.00
CA GLN A 134 -3.03 -15.19 8.81
C GLN A 134 -1.54 -14.89 8.61
N PRO A 135 -0.63 -15.78 9.02
CA PRO A 135 0.79 -15.58 8.75
C PRO A 135 1.05 -15.43 7.25
N THR A 136 1.95 -14.51 6.85
CA THR A 136 2.29 -14.26 5.43
C THR A 136 2.66 -15.55 4.69
N ALA A 137 3.36 -16.47 5.36
CA ALA A 137 3.70 -17.78 4.80
C ALA A 137 2.47 -18.65 4.47
N ALA A 138 1.38 -18.54 5.24
CA ALA A 138 0.14 -19.26 4.96
C ALA A 138 -0.60 -18.66 3.76
N LEU A 139 -0.66 -17.32 3.67
CA LEU A 139 -1.25 -16.61 2.53
C LEU A 139 -0.55 -17.00 1.21
N ARG A 140 0.78 -16.92 1.19
CA ARG A 140 1.60 -17.23 -0.01
C ARG A 140 1.52 -18.69 -0.47
N ARG A 141 1.15 -19.63 0.39
CA ARG A 141 0.90 -21.02 -0.03
C ARG A 141 -0.37 -21.16 -0.86
N VAL A 142 -1.32 -20.26 -0.68
CA VAL A 142 -2.61 -20.28 -1.40
C VAL A 142 -2.59 -19.31 -2.57
N VAL A 143 -2.07 -18.10 -2.37
CA VAL A 143 -1.93 -17.05 -3.39
C VAL A 143 -0.51 -16.46 -3.30
N PRO A 144 0.46 -17.00 -4.06
CA PRO A 144 1.88 -16.66 -3.91
C PRO A 144 2.24 -15.17 -4.07
N SER A 145 1.47 -14.44 -4.89
CA SER A 145 1.71 -13.04 -5.20
C SER A 145 1.01 -12.04 -4.26
N ALA A 146 0.02 -12.49 -3.47
CA ALA A 146 -0.83 -11.57 -2.70
C ALA A 146 -0.20 -11.20 -1.36
N ALA A 147 -0.26 -9.91 -1.02
CA ALA A 147 0.00 -9.42 0.33
C ALA A 147 -1.26 -9.54 1.19
N CYS A 148 -2.36 -9.02 0.68
CA CYS A 148 -3.72 -9.26 1.11
C CYS A 148 -4.60 -9.53 -0.13
N PHE A 149 -5.80 -10.08 0.09
CA PHE A 149 -6.76 -10.30 -1.00
C PHE A 149 -8.18 -10.50 -0.48
N VAL A 150 -9.18 -10.05 -1.26
CA VAL A 150 -10.61 -10.29 -1.01
C VAL A 150 -11.14 -11.51 -1.78
N VAL A 151 -11.95 -12.33 -1.12
CA VAL A 151 -12.65 -13.47 -1.75
C VAL A 151 -14.14 -13.50 -1.36
N PRO A 152 -15.06 -13.74 -2.31
CA PRO A 152 -16.47 -13.83 -2.01
C PRO A 152 -16.89 -15.23 -1.52
N ASN A 153 -18.02 -15.30 -0.81
CA ASN A 153 -18.71 -16.51 -0.37
C ASN A 153 -17.88 -17.46 0.50
N VAL A 154 -16.89 -16.91 1.21
CA VAL A 154 -16.02 -17.60 2.16
C VAL A 154 -15.99 -16.86 3.50
N SER A 155 -15.59 -17.56 4.55
CA SER A 155 -15.45 -16.99 5.90
C SER A 155 -14.00 -16.80 6.35
N GLY A 156 -13.02 -17.15 5.52
CA GLY A 156 -11.58 -17.08 5.82
C GLY A 156 -10.74 -17.99 4.94
N LEU A 157 -9.42 -18.03 5.18
CA LEU A 157 -8.42 -18.71 4.35
C LEU A 157 -8.67 -20.22 4.23
N ALA A 158 -9.05 -20.88 5.33
CA ALA A 158 -9.31 -22.32 5.33
C ALA A 158 -10.53 -22.69 4.47
N ASP A 159 -11.57 -21.85 4.45
CA ASP A 159 -12.75 -22.06 3.61
C ASP A 159 -12.45 -21.77 2.14
N TYR A 160 -11.70 -20.71 1.89
CA TYR A 160 -11.20 -20.41 0.55
C TYR A 160 -10.34 -21.56 0.00
N ALA A 161 -9.42 -22.12 0.79
CA ALA A 161 -8.56 -23.22 0.34
C ALA A 161 -9.35 -24.46 -0.13
N ARG A 162 -10.55 -24.69 0.41
CA ARG A 162 -11.46 -25.78 -0.02
C ARG A 162 -12.28 -25.43 -1.27
N LYS A 163 -12.68 -24.16 -1.42
CA LYS A 163 -13.54 -23.68 -2.50
C LYS A 163 -12.79 -23.08 -3.68
N ARG A 164 -11.47 -22.86 -3.56
CA ARG A 164 -10.63 -22.34 -4.63
C ARG A 164 -10.82 -23.20 -5.88
N ASN A 165 -10.85 -22.55 -7.05
CA ASN A 165 -11.14 -23.17 -8.34
C ASN A 165 -12.59 -23.66 -8.53
N THR A 166 -13.54 -23.20 -7.72
CA THR A 166 -14.97 -23.45 -7.94
C THR A 166 -15.71 -22.15 -8.29
N ALA A 167 -16.90 -22.29 -8.85
CA ALA A 167 -17.80 -21.17 -9.14
C ALA A 167 -18.21 -20.37 -7.90
N ALA A 168 -18.09 -20.95 -6.69
CA ALA A 168 -18.53 -20.31 -5.46
C ALA A 168 -17.73 -19.04 -5.14
N VAL A 169 -16.46 -18.99 -5.54
CA VAL A 169 -15.55 -17.86 -5.26
C VAL A 169 -15.41 -16.92 -6.47
N ASP A 170 -16.28 -17.05 -7.47
CA ASP A 170 -16.24 -16.28 -8.72
C ASP A 170 -17.09 -15.00 -8.61
N TRP A 171 -16.44 -13.84 -8.50
CA TRP A 171 -17.09 -12.53 -8.47
C TRP A 171 -18.05 -12.28 -9.64
N ALA A 172 -17.74 -12.77 -10.85
CA ALA A 172 -18.57 -12.53 -12.04
C ALA A 172 -19.87 -13.34 -12.04
N ARG A 173 -20.00 -14.32 -11.14
CA ARG A 173 -21.22 -15.12 -10.95
C ARG A 173 -22.10 -14.58 -9.82
N MET A 174 -21.65 -13.56 -9.12
CA MET A 174 -22.43 -12.98 -8.02
C MET A 174 -23.57 -12.12 -8.56
N VAL A 175 -24.72 -12.24 -7.91
CA VAL A 175 -25.89 -11.36 -8.13
C VAL A 175 -26.15 -10.44 -6.95
N ARG A 176 -25.54 -10.72 -5.79
CA ARG A 176 -25.63 -9.97 -4.53
C ARG A 176 -24.43 -10.33 -3.65
N ARG A 177 -23.96 -9.42 -2.79
CA ARG A 177 -22.97 -9.73 -1.76
C ARG A 177 -23.67 -10.09 -0.46
N GLU A 178 -23.32 -11.24 0.09
CA GLU A 178 -23.83 -11.72 1.39
C GLU A 178 -22.70 -11.98 2.37
N ARG A 179 -21.62 -12.59 1.87
CA ARG A 179 -20.47 -12.96 2.68
C ARG A 179 -19.18 -12.82 1.88
N VAL A 180 -18.20 -12.14 2.47
CA VAL A 180 -16.90 -11.87 1.88
C VAL A 180 -15.83 -12.06 2.97
N ALA A 181 -14.68 -12.62 2.62
CA ALA A 181 -13.53 -12.63 3.51
C ALA A 181 -12.38 -11.84 2.91
N ILE A 182 -11.65 -11.15 3.79
CA ILE A 182 -10.41 -10.46 3.51
C ILE A 182 -9.31 -11.24 4.21
N MET A 183 -8.32 -11.69 3.45
CA MET A 183 -7.15 -12.36 4.01
C MET A 183 -6.04 -11.32 4.17
N ALA A 184 -5.58 -11.10 5.40
CA ALA A 184 -4.57 -10.09 5.73
C ALA A 184 -3.39 -10.68 6.51
N PRO A 185 -2.17 -10.15 6.37
CA PRO A 185 -1.01 -10.68 7.07
C PRO A 185 -1.08 -10.37 8.57
N SER A 186 -0.92 -11.38 9.42
CA SER A 186 -0.83 -11.21 10.89
C SER A 186 0.54 -10.71 11.35
N ASP A 187 1.56 -10.90 10.52
CA ASP A 187 2.97 -10.56 10.76
C ASP A 187 3.43 -9.34 9.96
N GLY A 188 2.50 -8.60 9.35
CA GLY A 188 2.77 -7.34 8.64
C GLY A 188 3.04 -6.16 9.59
N SER A 189 3.64 -5.11 9.05
CA SER A 189 3.83 -3.85 9.76
C SER A 189 2.48 -3.15 10.05
N PRO A 190 2.42 -2.22 11.02
CA PRO A 190 1.21 -1.44 11.24
C PRO A 190 0.70 -0.71 10.00
N GLN A 191 1.60 -0.18 9.16
CA GLN A 191 1.23 0.41 7.88
C GLN A 191 0.69 -0.65 6.91
N GLU A 192 1.33 -1.81 6.76
CA GLU A 192 0.83 -2.87 5.86
C GLU A 192 -0.56 -3.37 6.28
N VAL A 193 -0.81 -3.55 7.58
CA VAL A 193 -2.14 -3.88 8.11
C VAL A 193 -3.14 -2.79 7.76
N ARG A 194 -2.76 -1.52 7.93
CA ARG A 194 -3.62 -0.38 7.63
C ARG A 194 -3.94 -0.29 6.13
N ASP A 195 -2.94 -0.43 5.27
CA ASP A 195 -3.07 -0.38 3.81
C ASP A 195 -4.06 -1.47 3.35
N CYS A 196 -3.86 -2.72 3.80
CA CYS A 196 -4.80 -3.81 3.55
C CYS A 196 -6.21 -3.53 4.09
N LEU A 197 -6.36 -2.96 5.29
CA LEU A 197 -7.68 -2.61 5.81
C LEU A 197 -8.38 -1.57 4.94
N HIS A 198 -7.66 -0.57 4.44
CA HIS A 198 -8.24 0.48 3.61
C HIS A 198 -8.69 -0.05 2.24
N GLU A 199 -7.81 -0.75 1.55
CA GLU A 199 -8.06 -1.25 0.20
C GLU A 199 -9.07 -2.40 0.19
N GLU A 200 -8.77 -3.47 0.93
CA GLU A 200 -9.52 -4.72 0.85
C GLU A 200 -10.93 -4.58 1.45
N LEU A 201 -11.11 -3.72 2.47
CA LEU A 201 -12.45 -3.48 3.02
C LEU A 201 -13.29 -2.64 2.06
N ALA A 202 -12.70 -1.68 1.37
CA ALA A 202 -13.39 -0.95 0.30
C ALA A 202 -13.73 -1.89 -0.85
N GLN A 203 -12.81 -2.75 -1.28
CA GLN A 203 -13.05 -3.70 -2.37
C GLN A 203 -14.09 -4.77 -2.01
N ALA A 204 -14.08 -5.25 -0.77
CA ALA A 204 -15.09 -6.17 -0.24
C ALA A 204 -16.50 -5.58 -0.27
N MET A 205 -16.64 -4.26 -0.14
CA MET A 205 -17.91 -3.55 -0.32
C MET A 205 -18.21 -3.21 -1.78
N GLY A 206 -17.18 -2.95 -2.61
CA GLY A 206 -17.24 -2.58 -4.02
C GLY A 206 -16.73 -1.16 -4.24
N PRO A 207 -15.86 -0.89 -5.24
CA PRO A 207 -15.57 -1.65 -6.48
C PRO A 207 -14.57 -2.82 -6.37
N LEU A 208 -14.33 -3.57 -7.45
CA LEU A 208 -13.40 -4.73 -7.51
C LEU A 208 -12.30 -4.59 -8.57
N ASN A 209 -12.13 -3.37 -9.08
CA ASN A 209 -11.18 -3.05 -10.13
C ASN A 209 -10.29 -1.92 -9.66
N ASP A 210 -9.08 -1.90 -10.19
CA ASP A 210 -8.13 -0.83 -10.02
C ASP A 210 -7.76 -0.24 -11.39
N LEU A 211 -7.52 1.06 -11.41
CA LEU A 211 -7.37 1.87 -12.61
C LEU A 211 -6.19 2.82 -12.44
N PHE A 212 -5.08 2.52 -13.11
CA PHE A 212 -3.82 3.32 -13.17
C PHE A 212 -3.96 4.80 -13.61
N ARG A 213 -5.17 5.25 -13.91
CA ARG A 213 -5.48 6.62 -14.32
C ARG A 213 -6.12 7.45 -13.20
N LEU A 214 -6.19 6.90 -11.98
CA LEU A 214 -6.83 7.50 -10.82
C LEU A 214 -5.79 8.05 -9.82
N PRO A 215 -5.10 9.15 -10.12
CA PRO A 215 -4.00 9.67 -9.29
C PRO A 215 -4.36 10.00 -7.84
N ASP A 216 -5.63 10.11 -7.49
CA ASP A 216 -6.19 10.49 -6.20
C ASP A 216 -6.99 9.35 -5.55
N SER A 217 -6.65 8.09 -5.83
CA SER A 217 -7.41 6.92 -5.37
C SER A 217 -6.49 5.82 -4.85
N VAL A 218 -6.96 5.06 -3.85
CA VAL A 218 -6.37 3.77 -3.49
C VAL A 218 -6.54 2.76 -4.63
N PHE A 219 -7.61 2.87 -5.43
CA PHE A 219 -7.87 2.02 -6.60
C PHE A 219 -6.99 2.36 -7.82
N ASN A 220 -5.76 2.85 -7.61
CA ASN A 220 -4.84 3.28 -8.67
C ASN A 220 -3.73 2.26 -8.98
N ASP A 221 -3.74 1.07 -8.34
CA ASP A 221 -2.82 -0.06 -8.57
C ASP A 221 -1.31 0.30 -8.60
N ASP A 222 -0.94 1.45 -8.04
CA ASP A 222 0.42 1.98 -8.02
C ASP A 222 1.02 2.08 -6.61
N ASN A 223 0.21 1.74 -5.59
CA ASN A 223 0.57 1.66 -4.18
C ASN A 223 1.13 2.95 -3.57
N PHE A 224 0.81 4.12 -4.13
CA PHE A 224 1.23 5.40 -3.54
C PHE A 224 0.29 5.90 -2.44
N HIS A 225 -1.02 5.62 -2.56
CA HIS A 225 -2.04 5.99 -1.56
C HIS A 225 -2.22 4.86 -0.55
N SER A 226 -1.84 5.11 0.70
CA SER A 226 -2.00 4.17 1.83
C SER A 226 -3.39 4.23 2.47
N VAL A 227 -4.19 5.25 2.17
CA VAL A 227 -5.49 5.49 2.81
C VAL A 227 -6.51 5.96 1.81
N LEU A 228 -7.75 5.52 1.98
CA LEU A 228 -8.88 5.94 1.15
C LEU A 228 -9.00 7.47 1.14
N THR A 229 -9.13 8.02 -0.06
CA THR A 229 -9.23 9.46 -0.33
C THR A 229 -10.68 9.93 -0.39
N GLY A 230 -10.90 11.22 -0.64
CA GLY A 230 -12.23 11.76 -0.90
C GLY A 230 -12.88 11.18 -2.16
N PHE A 231 -12.09 10.82 -3.18
CA PHE A 231 -12.59 10.14 -4.38
C PHE A 231 -13.14 8.77 -4.01
N ASP A 232 -12.39 7.98 -3.26
CA ASP A 232 -12.79 6.61 -2.88
C ASP A 232 -14.08 6.62 -2.03
N MET A 233 -14.17 7.56 -1.08
CA MET A 233 -15.37 7.73 -0.26
C MET A 233 -16.59 8.17 -1.08
N LEU A 234 -16.40 9.00 -2.11
CA LEU A 234 -17.48 9.36 -3.04
C LEU A 234 -17.91 8.15 -3.88
N MET A 235 -16.97 7.34 -4.38
CA MET A 235 -17.29 6.12 -5.13
C MET A 235 -18.10 5.14 -4.28
N LEU A 236 -17.72 4.93 -3.02
CA LEU A 236 -18.47 4.09 -2.09
C LEU A 236 -19.86 4.67 -1.79
N ARG A 237 -19.96 5.97 -1.54
CA ARG A 237 -21.25 6.66 -1.30
C ARG A 237 -22.19 6.53 -2.50
N LEU A 238 -21.65 6.64 -3.71
CA LEU A 238 -22.38 6.46 -4.95
C LEU A 238 -22.81 5.00 -5.13
N HIS A 239 -21.91 4.05 -4.87
CA HIS A 239 -22.19 2.60 -4.91
C HIS A 239 -23.35 2.19 -4.00
N TYR A 240 -23.44 2.80 -2.82
CA TYR A 240 -24.49 2.51 -1.84
C TYR A 240 -25.71 3.44 -1.93
N ALA A 241 -25.79 4.31 -2.96
CA ALA A 241 -26.96 5.15 -3.19
C ALA A 241 -28.25 4.29 -3.29
N PRO A 242 -29.38 4.70 -2.69
CA PRO A 242 -30.63 3.91 -2.71
C PRO A 242 -31.15 3.58 -4.12
N GLU A 243 -30.79 4.40 -5.10
CA GLU A 243 -31.17 4.27 -6.50
C GLU A 243 -30.42 3.15 -7.23
N LEU A 244 -29.28 2.69 -6.72
CA LEU A 244 -28.47 1.61 -7.27
C LEU A 244 -28.68 0.32 -6.46
N ARG A 245 -29.07 -0.79 -7.11
CA ARG A 245 -29.31 -2.07 -6.45
C ARG A 245 -28.60 -3.21 -7.16
N SER A 246 -28.32 -4.27 -6.42
CA SER A 246 -27.72 -5.48 -6.96
C SER A 246 -28.59 -6.05 -8.08
N GLY A 247 -27.95 -6.57 -9.13
CA GLY A 247 -28.62 -7.07 -10.33
C GLY A 247 -28.79 -6.03 -11.44
N MET A 248 -28.59 -4.73 -11.18
CA MET A 248 -28.58 -3.72 -12.25
C MET A 248 -27.39 -3.92 -13.18
N ASN A 249 -27.60 -3.85 -14.49
CA ASN A 249 -26.53 -3.87 -15.47
C ASN A 249 -25.84 -2.49 -15.62
N GLU A 250 -24.75 -2.44 -16.40
CA GLU A 250 -23.93 -1.25 -16.60
C GLU A 250 -24.74 -0.06 -17.15
N ALA A 251 -25.63 -0.32 -18.12
CA ALA A 251 -26.45 0.73 -18.75
C ALA A 251 -27.52 1.29 -17.79
N GLU A 252 -28.14 0.43 -16.98
CA GLU A 252 -29.10 0.83 -15.96
C GLU A 252 -28.45 1.71 -14.90
N VAL A 253 -27.24 1.36 -14.44
CA VAL A 253 -26.48 2.18 -13.52
C VAL A 253 -26.09 3.50 -14.18
N ALA A 254 -25.53 3.47 -15.39
CA ALA A 254 -25.11 4.65 -16.13
C ALA A 254 -26.24 5.69 -16.27
N ALA A 255 -27.48 5.24 -16.54
CA ALA A 255 -28.64 6.12 -16.64
C ALA A 255 -28.98 6.88 -15.35
N ARG A 256 -28.56 6.37 -14.18
CA ARG A 256 -28.84 6.98 -12.86
C ARG A 256 -27.71 7.91 -12.38
N LEU A 257 -26.49 7.73 -12.88
CA LEU A 257 -25.32 8.46 -12.43
C LEU A 257 -25.42 9.99 -12.55
N PRO A 258 -25.97 10.59 -13.62
CA PRO A 258 -26.01 12.05 -13.75
C PRO A 258 -26.77 12.73 -12.59
N ALA A 259 -27.96 12.24 -12.25
CA ALA A 259 -28.75 12.78 -11.15
C ALA A 259 -28.11 12.54 -9.78
N LEU A 260 -27.52 11.35 -9.59
CA LEU A 260 -26.81 11.01 -8.35
C LEU A 260 -25.59 11.92 -8.13
N LEU A 261 -24.76 12.11 -9.16
CA LEU A 261 -23.57 12.93 -9.07
C LEU A 261 -23.89 14.43 -8.97
N ALA A 262 -24.98 14.90 -9.59
CA ALA A 262 -25.48 16.25 -9.36
C ALA A 262 -25.79 16.52 -7.87
N ARG A 263 -26.36 15.52 -7.18
CA ARG A 263 -26.70 15.58 -5.76
C ARG A 263 -25.49 15.40 -4.85
N LEU A 264 -24.61 14.46 -5.16
CA LEU A 264 -23.48 14.06 -4.30
C LEU A 264 -22.21 14.90 -4.53
N ASN A 265 -22.02 15.41 -5.73
CA ASN A 265 -20.89 16.25 -6.13
C ASN A 265 -21.37 17.47 -6.95
N PRO A 266 -22.11 18.41 -6.34
CA PRO A 266 -22.66 19.56 -7.05
C PRO A 266 -21.56 20.46 -7.65
N ARG A 267 -20.38 20.52 -7.04
CA ARG A 267 -19.22 21.29 -7.55
C ARG A 267 -18.64 20.70 -8.83
N GLY A 268 -18.84 19.41 -9.11
CA GLY A 268 -18.42 18.77 -10.35
C GLY A 268 -19.31 19.08 -11.54
N GLN A 269 -20.43 19.79 -11.34
CA GLN A 269 -21.30 20.20 -12.43
C GLN A 269 -20.62 21.27 -13.29
N GLY A 270 -20.64 21.08 -14.61
CA GLY A 270 -20.03 22.02 -15.56
C GLY A 270 -18.50 21.99 -15.58
N ILE A 271 -17.84 21.23 -14.71
CA ILE A 271 -16.40 20.94 -14.83
C ILE A 271 -16.23 19.94 -15.98
N GLY A 272 -15.55 20.39 -17.04
CA GLY A 272 -15.18 19.54 -18.17
C GLY A 272 -14.17 18.46 -17.77
N GLY A 273 -14.10 17.40 -18.57
CA GLY A 273 -13.19 16.29 -18.39
C GLY A 273 -13.59 15.17 -19.34
N ALA A 274 -12.65 14.70 -20.16
CA ALA A 274 -12.91 13.59 -21.06
C ALA A 274 -12.70 12.27 -20.31
N PRO A 275 -13.60 11.28 -20.45
CA PRO A 275 -13.35 9.93 -19.97
C PRO A 275 -12.02 9.42 -20.51
N LYS A 276 -11.13 9.02 -19.60
CA LYS A 276 -9.84 8.44 -19.95
C LYS A 276 -10.04 6.98 -20.32
N GLN A 277 -9.38 6.55 -21.39
CA GLN A 277 -9.41 5.14 -21.81
C GLN A 277 -8.75 4.22 -20.77
N LEU A 278 -9.21 2.97 -20.69
CA LEU A 278 -8.55 1.91 -19.93
C LEU A 278 -7.10 1.71 -20.38
N SER A 279 -6.23 1.32 -19.44
CA SER A 279 -4.86 0.96 -19.78
C SER A 279 -4.83 -0.35 -20.58
N PRO A 280 -4.09 -0.43 -21.71
CA PRO A 280 -3.97 -1.67 -22.46
C PRO A 280 -3.31 -2.77 -21.61
N ARG A 281 -3.74 -4.01 -21.81
CA ARG A 281 -3.16 -5.21 -21.15
C ARG A 281 -1.65 -5.30 -21.27
N SER A 282 -1.12 -4.93 -22.44
CA SER A 282 0.32 -4.93 -22.69
C SER A 282 1.08 -3.95 -21.80
N TRP A 283 0.49 -2.81 -21.45
CA TRP A 283 1.09 -1.86 -20.51
C TRP A 283 0.99 -2.39 -19.07
N ILE A 284 -0.16 -2.95 -18.67
CA ILE A 284 -0.36 -3.54 -17.33
C ILE A 284 0.65 -4.67 -17.08
N SER A 285 0.80 -5.62 -18.01
CA SER A 285 1.80 -6.69 -17.87
C SER A 285 3.24 -6.18 -17.87
N ALA A 286 3.51 -5.05 -18.55
CA ALA A 286 4.83 -4.39 -18.47
C ALA A 286 5.05 -3.75 -17.10
N THR A 287 4.01 -3.16 -16.49
CA THR A 287 4.02 -2.67 -15.11
C THR A 287 4.32 -3.80 -14.14
N GLU A 288 3.55 -4.88 -14.16
CA GLU A 288 3.79 -6.06 -13.30
C GLU A 288 5.24 -6.53 -13.42
N ALA A 289 5.76 -6.66 -14.66
CA ALA A 289 7.14 -7.08 -14.90
C ALA A 289 8.19 -6.06 -14.44
N ALA A 290 7.91 -4.76 -14.53
CA ALA A 290 8.82 -3.70 -14.08
C ALA A 290 8.93 -3.65 -12.56
N PHE A 291 7.88 -4.03 -11.84
CA PHE A 291 7.83 -4.04 -10.38
C PHE A 291 7.98 -5.44 -9.76
N ALA A 292 8.02 -6.51 -10.58
CA ALA A 292 8.20 -7.89 -10.13
C ALA A 292 9.61 -8.15 -9.56
N GLY A 293 9.66 -8.43 -8.24
CA GLY A 293 10.79 -9.09 -7.59
C GLY A 293 11.62 -8.22 -6.63
N ARG A 294 12.35 -8.89 -5.74
CA ARG A 294 13.29 -8.27 -4.76
C ARG A 294 14.61 -7.80 -5.37
N THR A 295 14.95 -8.24 -6.58
CA THR A 295 16.26 -8.05 -7.24
C THR A 295 16.33 -6.83 -8.17
N GLY A 296 15.37 -5.91 -8.06
CA GLY A 296 15.38 -4.63 -8.76
C GLY A 296 14.45 -4.60 -9.97
N ALA A 297 13.94 -3.39 -10.26
CA ALA A 297 13.04 -3.16 -11.40
C ALA A 297 13.72 -3.55 -12.72
N ARG A 298 12.99 -4.27 -13.59
CA ARG A 298 13.52 -4.74 -14.87
C ARG A 298 13.58 -3.57 -15.88
N PRO A 299 14.77 -3.09 -16.29
CA PRO A 299 14.87 -1.91 -17.16
C PRO A 299 14.08 -2.07 -18.47
N GLU A 300 14.14 -3.25 -19.09
CA GLU A 300 13.41 -3.56 -20.33
C GLU A 300 11.89 -3.47 -20.18
N ALA A 301 11.35 -3.78 -18.99
CA ALA A 301 9.91 -3.68 -18.74
C ALA A 301 9.50 -2.21 -18.56
N ALA A 302 10.32 -1.41 -17.85
CA ALA A 302 10.10 0.03 -17.74
C ALA A 302 10.17 0.76 -19.09
N GLU A 303 11.12 0.41 -19.96
CA GLU A 303 11.19 0.95 -21.32
C GLU A 303 9.99 0.55 -22.18
N ARG A 304 9.48 -0.68 -22.00
CA ARG A 304 8.23 -1.12 -22.64
C ARG A 304 7.03 -0.29 -22.18
N MET A 305 6.91 0.01 -20.89
CA MET A 305 5.85 0.90 -20.39
C MET A 305 5.90 2.27 -21.08
N ILE A 306 7.07 2.89 -21.19
CA ILE A 306 7.25 4.19 -21.84
C ILE A 306 6.89 4.12 -23.33
N THR A 307 7.35 3.07 -24.02
CA THR A 307 7.07 2.86 -25.46
C THR A 307 5.56 2.79 -25.71
N ILE A 308 4.84 2.02 -24.90
CA ILE A 308 3.39 1.91 -25.02
C ILE A 308 2.70 3.23 -24.64
N ALA A 309 3.12 3.89 -23.56
CA ALA A 309 2.56 5.17 -23.15
C ALA A 309 2.72 6.25 -24.24
N LYS A 310 3.87 6.29 -24.94
CA LYS A 310 4.09 7.17 -26.10
C LYS A 310 3.18 6.82 -27.27
N ALA A 311 3.04 5.52 -27.60
CA ALA A 311 2.16 5.07 -28.68
C ALA A 311 0.67 5.39 -28.41
N GLN A 312 0.27 5.43 -27.14
CA GLN A 312 -1.06 5.86 -26.72
C GLN A 312 -1.23 7.38 -26.63
N GLY A 313 -0.16 8.16 -26.84
CA GLY A 313 -0.18 9.62 -26.71
C GLY A 313 -0.39 10.11 -25.28
N TRP A 314 -0.08 9.30 -24.26
CA TRP A 314 -0.34 9.66 -22.87
C TRP A 314 0.62 10.72 -22.34
N THR A 315 0.05 11.73 -21.70
CA THR A 315 0.77 12.77 -20.95
C THR A 315 0.30 12.84 -19.50
N ASP A 316 -0.37 11.80 -19.02
CA ASP A 316 -0.98 11.72 -17.68
C ASP A 316 -0.15 10.87 -16.71
N GLY A 317 -0.76 10.48 -15.58
CA GLY A 317 -0.14 9.69 -14.53
C GLY A 317 0.48 8.38 -15.01
N ARG A 318 -0.03 7.79 -16.10
CA ARG A 318 0.51 6.53 -16.64
C ARG A 318 1.85 6.73 -17.32
N MET A 319 2.04 7.84 -18.02
CA MET A 319 3.36 8.23 -18.55
C MET A 319 4.32 8.53 -17.40
N ALA A 320 3.87 9.28 -16.39
CA ALA A 320 4.67 9.60 -15.22
C ALA A 320 5.12 8.33 -14.46
N PHE A 321 4.22 7.36 -14.30
CA PHE A 321 4.53 6.08 -13.65
C PHE A 321 5.51 5.23 -14.46
N SER A 322 5.41 5.26 -15.79
CA SER A 322 6.39 4.62 -16.69
C SER A 322 7.79 5.21 -16.53
N LEU A 323 7.89 6.54 -16.43
CA LEU A 323 9.14 7.25 -16.17
C LEU A 323 9.69 6.97 -14.77
N PHE A 324 8.83 6.87 -13.77
CA PHE A 324 9.20 6.49 -12.40
C PHE A 324 9.79 5.07 -12.35
N ALA A 325 9.15 4.10 -13.03
CA ALA A 325 9.66 2.75 -13.15
C ALA A 325 11.07 2.72 -13.76
N ARG A 326 11.30 3.54 -14.81
CA ARG A 326 12.62 3.70 -15.44
C ARG A 326 13.64 4.29 -14.47
N GLY A 327 13.29 5.36 -13.75
CA GLY A 327 14.14 5.96 -12.72
C GLY A 327 14.59 4.95 -11.68
N ARG A 328 13.66 4.12 -11.19
CA ARG A 328 13.97 3.03 -10.24
C ARG A 328 14.89 1.98 -10.85
N ALA A 329 14.64 1.56 -12.08
CA ALA A 329 15.44 0.54 -12.76
C ALA A 329 16.89 0.98 -13.01
N LEU A 330 17.11 2.28 -13.18
CA LEU A 330 18.43 2.86 -13.47
C LEU A 330 19.20 3.31 -12.22
N SER A 331 18.57 3.39 -11.05
CA SER A 331 19.14 4.06 -9.87
C SER A 331 20.49 3.50 -9.37
N GLY A 332 20.78 2.23 -9.63
CA GLY A 332 22.06 1.59 -9.27
C GLY A 332 23.03 1.42 -10.44
N ARG A 333 22.68 1.91 -11.65
CA ARG A 333 23.40 1.62 -12.90
C ARG A 333 23.79 2.89 -13.66
N ASP A 334 22.86 3.84 -13.75
CA ASP A 334 23.01 5.09 -14.49
C ASP A 334 22.27 6.21 -13.73
N ALA A 335 23.00 6.90 -12.86
CA ALA A 335 22.44 7.96 -12.02
C ALA A 335 21.93 9.16 -12.85
N PRO A 336 22.67 9.69 -13.85
CA PRO A 336 22.15 10.75 -14.71
C PRO A 336 20.82 10.40 -15.40
N ALA A 337 20.72 9.22 -16.01
CA ALA A 337 19.48 8.81 -16.68
C ALA A 337 18.34 8.55 -15.69
N ALA A 338 18.64 8.03 -14.49
CA ALA A 338 17.66 7.86 -13.43
C ALA A 338 17.09 9.21 -12.95
N ILE A 339 17.96 10.19 -12.68
CA ILE A 339 17.59 11.53 -12.23
C ILE A 339 16.73 12.23 -13.30
N GLU A 340 17.08 12.09 -14.58
CA GLU A 340 16.28 12.67 -15.66
C GLU A 340 14.89 12.03 -15.76
N ALA A 341 14.80 10.69 -15.67
CA ALA A 341 13.51 9.99 -15.68
C ALA A 341 12.63 10.39 -14.49
N PHE A 342 13.20 10.45 -13.28
CA PHE A 342 12.50 10.94 -12.09
C PHE A 342 12.06 12.40 -12.25
N SER A 343 12.92 13.28 -12.74
CA SER A 343 12.61 14.70 -12.93
C SER A 343 11.46 14.89 -13.92
N GLN A 344 11.41 14.11 -15.01
CA GLN A 344 10.28 14.08 -15.94
C GLN A 344 8.99 13.60 -15.26
N ALA A 345 9.06 12.49 -14.49
CA ALA A 345 7.90 11.97 -13.76
C ALA A 345 7.34 13.00 -12.77
N ALA A 346 8.21 13.67 -12.00
CA ALA A 346 7.81 14.72 -11.07
C ALA A 346 7.14 15.91 -11.77
N ARG A 347 7.63 16.33 -12.95
CA ARG A 347 7.00 17.41 -13.73
C ARG A 347 5.56 17.06 -14.12
N LEU A 348 5.34 15.83 -14.60
CA LEU A 348 4.01 15.37 -14.98
C LEU A 348 3.07 15.28 -13.77
N TRP A 349 3.48 14.61 -12.69
CA TRP A 349 2.62 14.46 -11.51
C TRP A 349 2.32 15.78 -10.80
N ARG A 350 3.25 16.74 -10.76
CA ARG A 350 2.96 18.07 -10.19
C ARG A 350 1.91 18.85 -10.97
N ALA A 351 1.74 18.57 -12.25
CA ALA A 351 0.69 19.17 -13.07
C ALA A 351 -0.68 18.49 -12.92
N ILE A 352 -0.75 17.34 -12.24
CA ILE A 352 -1.97 16.55 -12.07
C ILE A 352 -2.54 16.80 -10.65
N PRO A 353 -3.76 17.37 -10.54
CA PRO A 353 -4.45 17.48 -9.26
C PRO A 353 -4.60 16.10 -8.60
N GLY A 354 -4.23 15.99 -7.32
CA GLY A 354 -4.34 14.75 -6.55
C GLY A 354 -3.11 13.85 -6.59
N ALA A 355 -2.14 14.10 -7.48
CA ALA A 355 -0.91 13.31 -7.60
C ALA A 355 0.26 13.82 -6.72
N GLN A 356 -0.03 14.60 -5.67
CA GLN A 356 1.03 15.20 -4.84
C GLN A 356 1.88 14.13 -4.15
N ILE A 357 1.27 13.03 -3.71
CA ILE A 357 1.98 11.92 -3.07
C ILE A 357 2.96 11.22 -4.03
N HIS A 358 2.62 11.10 -5.31
CA HIS A 358 3.51 10.56 -6.33
C HIS A 358 4.75 11.44 -6.50
N ALA A 359 4.55 12.76 -6.63
CA ALA A 359 5.66 13.71 -6.73
C ALA A 359 6.56 13.69 -5.47
N ALA A 360 5.97 13.52 -4.28
CA ALA A 360 6.72 13.39 -3.03
C ALA A 360 7.58 12.10 -2.98
N HIS A 361 7.10 10.99 -3.54
CA HIS A 361 7.91 9.78 -3.69
C HIS A 361 9.07 9.97 -4.67
N VAL A 362 8.86 10.70 -5.76
CA VAL A 362 9.97 11.08 -6.65
C VAL A 362 11.00 11.92 -5.91
N ASP A 363 10.55 12.91 -5.14
CA ASP A 363 11.42 13.78 -4.35
C ASP A 363 12.23 12.98 -3.30
N MET A 364 11.68 11.91 -2.73
CA MET A 364 12.44 10.97 -1.88
C MET A 364 13.58 10.30 -2.66
N HIS A 365 13.35 9.85 -3.89
CA HIS A 365 14.40 9.24 -4.72
C HIS A 365 15.47 10.26 -5.13
N LEU A 366 15.06 11.46 -5.54
CA LEU A 366 15.99 12.55 -5.86
C LEU A 366 16.79 13.00 -4.63
N SER A 367 16.18 13.01 -3.45
CA SER A 367 16.88 13.26 -2.18
C SER A 367 17.96 12.22 -1.90
N ALA A 368 17.74 10.95 -2.22
CA ALA A 368 18.76 9.91 -2.05
C ALA A 368 19.99 10.14 -2.94
N PHE A 369 19.78 10.56 -4.20
CA PHE A 369 20.89 10.94 -5.09
C PHE A 369 21.62 12.18 -4.57
N ALA A 370 20.89 13.25 -4.25
CA ALA A 370 21.46 14.49 -3.73
C ALA A 370 22.28 14.24 -2.45
N LEU A 371 21.75 13.42 -1.53
CA LEU A 371 22.43 13.04 -0.30
C LEU A 371 23.74 12.29 -0.58
N SER A 372 23.74 11.36 -1.55
CA SER A 372 24.95 10.63 -1.95
C SER A 372 25.99 11.49 -2.67
N ALA A 373 25.56 12.62 -3.24
CA ALA A 373 26.41 13.58 -3.95
C ALA A 373 26.83 14.79 -3.08
N GLY A 374 26.52 14.78 -1.79
CA GLY A 374 26.85 15.89 -0.88
C GLY A 374 26.02 17.16 -1.09
N GLN A 375 24.93 17.10 -1.87
CA GLN A 375 24.06 18.24 -2.19
C GLN A 375 23.01 18.46 -1.09
N PHE A 376 23.45 18.75 0.14
CA PHE A 376 22.59 18.77 1.32
C PHE A 376 21.47 19.83 1.26
N ASP A 377 21.73 21.01 0.70
CA ASP A 377 20.68 22.04 0.52
C ASP A 377 19.55 21.55 -0.39
N GLN A 378 19.88 20.74 -1.41
CA GLN A 378 18.88 20.17 -2.29
C GLN A 378 18.05 19.08 -1.57
N VAL A 379 18.67 18.28 -0.70
CA VAL A 379 17.96 17.34 0.18
C VAL A 379 16.98 18.08 1.09
N LEU A 380 17.39 19.20 1.68
CA LEU A 380 16.52 20.02 2.52
C LEU A 380 15.33 20.55 1.70
N ALA A 381 15.56 21.09 0.50
CA ALA A 381 14.48 21.57 -0.37
C ALA A 381 13.49 20.48 -0.81
N PHE A 382 13.97 19.28 -1.13
CA PHE A 382 13.10 18.15 -1.46
C PHE A 382 12.25 17.70 -0.26
N THR A 383 12.88 17.58 0.92
CA THR A 383 12.19 17.13 2.13
C THR A 383 11.23 18.18 2.68
N ASP A 384 11.55 19.48 2.60
CA ASP A 384 10.66 20.60 3.00
C ASP A 384 9.31 20.53 2.29
N ARG A 385 9.33 20.31 0.97
CA ARG A 385 8.11 20.21 0.17
C ARG A 385 7.34 18.91 0.42
N SER A 386 8.05 17.81 0.67
CA SER A 386 7.46 16.46 0.61
C SER A 386 6.97 15.94 1.96
N ILE A 387 7.56 16.38 3.09
CA ILE A 387 7.16 15.94 4.43
C ILE A 387 5.69 16.28 4.74
N PRO A 388 5.18 17.50 4.47
CA PRO A 388 3.76 17.82 4.68
C PRO A 388 2.82 16.95 3.84
N VAL A 389 3.25 16.59 2.63
CA VAL A 389 2.49 15.71 1.72
C VAL A 389 2.43 14.29 2.27
N ALA A 390 3.58 13.71 2.65
CA ALA A 390 3.65 12.37 3.24
C ALA A 390 2.80 12.27 4.52
N ARG A 391 2.80 13.31 5.35
CA ARG A 391 2.01 13.39 6.59
C ARG A 391 0.50 13.47 6.31
N SER A 392 0.08 14.34 5.38
CA SER A 392 -1.34 14.49 5.03
C SER A 392 -1.93 13.24 4.35
N HIS A 393 -1.13 12.52 3.57
CA HIS A 393 -1.51 11.24 2.93
C HIS A 393 -1.30 10.03 3.84
N GLN A 394 -0.85 10.25 5.08
CA GLN A 394 -0.68 9.21 6.08
C GLN A 394 0.24 8.06 5.63
N ASN A 395 1.28 8.38 4.84
CA ASN A 395 2.25 7.40 4.36
C ASN A 395 3.51 7.42 5.25
N ALA A 396 3.56 6.53 6.25
CA ALA A 396 4.63 6.53 7.25
C ALA A 396 5.98 6.09 6.67
N SER A 397 6.00 5.16 5.70
CA SER A 397 7.21 4.71 5.01
C SER A 397 7.92 5.86 4.29
N LEU A 398 7.15 6.65 3.54
CA LEU A 398 7.65 7.85 2.88
C LEU A 398 8.08 8.90 3.92
N LEU A 399 7.23 9.19 4.91
CA LEU A 399 7.50 10.19 5.94
C LEU A 399 8.78 9.87 6.74
N ALA A 400 8.94 8.62 7.19
CA ALA A 400 10.12 8.16 7.91
C ALA A 400 11.39 8.31 7.07
N SER A 401 11.33 7.95 5.78
CA SER A 401 12.46 8.06 4.86
C SER A 401 12.86 9.51 4.60
N LEU A 402 11.89 10.41 4.37
CA LEU A 402 12.14 11.85 4.17
C LEU A 402 12.72 12.51 5.42
N LEU A 403 12.18 12.21 6.60
CA LEU A 403 12.70 12.71 7.88
C LEU A 403 14.13 12.22 8.14
N ALA A 404 14.43 10.95 7.83
CA ALA A 404 15.78 10.41 7.96
C ALA A 404 16.77 11.16 7.06
N MET A 405 16.43 11.33 5.76
CA MET A 405 17.28 12.08 4.82
C MET A 405 17.48 13.54 5.26
N ARG A 406 16.43 14.18 5.77
CA ARG A 406 16.51 15.54 6.32
C ARG A 406 17.46 15.61 7.51
N ALA A 407 17.37 14.68 8.45
CA ALA A 407 18.26 14.64 9.62
C ALA A 407 19.72 14.49 9.21
N GLU A 408 20.02 13.64 8.23
CA GLU A 408 21.38 13.48 7.71
C GLU A 408 21.90 14.76 7.04
N ALA A 409 21.08 15.44 6.24
CA ALA A 409 21.45 16.70 5.60
C ALA A 409 21.66 17.85 6.61
N LEU A 410 20.84 17.91 7.67
CA LEU A 410 21.01 18.88 8.77
C LEU A 410 22.33 18.64 9.51
N ASP A 411 22.64 17.39 9.85
CA ASP A 411 23.90 17.06 10.51
C ASP A 411 25.12 17.39 9.64
N ALA A 412 25.06 17.07 8.35
CA ALA A 412 26.15 17.35 7.42
C ALA A 412 26.41 18.85 7.20
N THR A 413 25.42 19.71 7.46
CA THR A 413 25.52 21.17 7.37
C THR A 413 25.78 21.84 8.73
N GLY A 414 26.14 21.06 9.76
CA GLY A 414 26.48 21.58 11.10
C GLY A 414 25.27 21.91 11.97
N ARG A 415 24.04 21.58 11.53
CA ARG A 415 22.78 21.86 12.23
C ARG A 415 22.33 20.71 13.13
N SER A 416 23.26 20.13 13.89
CA SER A 416 23.00 18.91 14.67
C SER A 416 21.94 19.03 15.76
N ALA A 417 21.78 20.23 16.33
CA ALA A 417 20.71 20.50 17.28
C ALA A 417 19.32 20.34 16.64
N GLU A 418 19.17 20.70 15.37
CA GLU A 418 17.93 20.54 14.59
C GLU A 418 17.77 19.10 14.06
N ALA A 419 18.86 18.44 13.70
CA ALA A 419 18.85 17.08 13.19
C ALA A 419 18.34 16.06 14.22
N ARG A 420 18.71 16.24 15.51
CA ARG A 420 18.39 15.29 16.58
C ARG A 420 16.89 15.01 16.76
N PRO A 421 16.00 16.01 16.94
CA PRO A 421 14.56 15.76 17.05
C PRO A 421 13.96 15.18 15.77
N VAL A 422 14.42 15.61 14.58
CA VAL A 422 13.95 15.07 13.29
C VAL A 422 14.29 13.58 13.15
N ARG A 423 15.49 13.18 13.58
CA ARG A 423 15.92 11.77 13.60
C ARG A 423 15.06 10.92 14.54
N LEU A 424 14.69 11.45 15.69
CA LEU A 424 13.81 10.76 16.64
C LEU A 424 12.39 10.59 16.07
N ASP A 425 11.83 11.62 15.43
CA ASP A 425 10.52 11.56 14.74
C ASP A 425 10.56 10.50 13.61
N SER A 426 11.63 10.50 12.80
CA SER A 426 11.84 9.48 11.76
C SER A 426 11.78 8.05 12.31
N GLN A 427 12.43 7.77 13.45
CA GLN A 427 12.41 6.45 14.08
C GLN A 427 11.02 6.05 14.57
N GLY A 428 10.27 6.99 15.14
CA GLY A 428 8.89 6.75 15.58
C GLY A 428 7.97 6.37 14.41
N TRP A 429 8.10 7.03 13.26
CA TRP A 429 7.36 6.69 12.04
C TRP A 429 7.86 5.41 11.38
N ALA A 430 9.17 5.15 11.43
CA ALA A 430 9.76 3.94 10.87
C ALA A 430 9.23 2.67 11.55
N ARG A 431 8.97 2.70 12.87
CA ARG A 431 8.32 1.57 13.58
C ARG A 431 6.91 1.30 13.07
N TYR A 432 6.14 2.35 12.79
CA TYR A 432 4.82 2.21 12.19
C TYR A 432 4.91 1.65 10.75
N ALA A 433 5.88 2.14 9.97
CA ALA A 433 6.04 1.78 8.57
C ALA A 433 6.58 0.36 8.34
N PHE A 434 7.61 -0.03 9.09
CA PHE A 434 8.41 -1.22 8.80
C PHE A 434 8.30 -2.32 9.86
N GLY A 435 7.60 -2.07 10.97
CA GLY A 435 7.39 -3.06 12.03
C GLY A 435 8.63 -3.24 12.90
N SER A 436 9.38 -4.32 12.70
CA SER A 436 10.43 -4.73 13.64
C SER A 436 11.59 -3.73 13.73
N ASP A 437 12.19 -3.60 14.93
CA ASP A 437 13.37 -2.75 15.13
C ASP A 437 14.54 -3.13 14.21
N ALA A 438 14.65 -4.41 13.79
CA ALA A 438 15.64 -4.86 12.83
C ALA A 438 15.41 -4.25 11.43
N GLN A 439 14.17 -4.24 10.94
CA GLN A 439 13.80 -3.63 9.66
C GLN A 439 13.96 -2.11 9.70
N VAL A 440 13.58 -1.46 10.81
CA VAL A 440 13.81 -0.04 11.04
C VAL A 440 15.30 0.29 10.95
N ARG A 441 16.15 -0.43 11.69
CA ARG A 441 17.60 -0.22 11.68
C ARG A 441 18.21 -0.43 10.30
N ALA A 442 17.80 -1.48 9.58
CA ALA A 442 18.29 -1.74 8.23
C ALA A 442 17.97 -0.55 7.30
N ARG A 443 16.72 -0.09 7.29
CA ARG A 443 16.28 1.01 6.42
C ARG A 443 16.98 2.34 6.73
N LEU A 444 17.10 2.69 8.01
CA LEU A 444 17.77 3.92 8.43
C LEU A 444 19.29 3.86 8.20
N SER A 445 19.89 2.69 8.36
CA SER A 445 21.31 2.47 8.07
C SER A 445 21.65 2.66 6.59
N ASP A 446 20.76 2.25 5.68
CA ASP A 446 20.95 2.48 4.24
C ASP A 446 21.03 3.99 3.93
N ILE A 447 20.12 4.78 4.50
CA ILE A 447 20.09 6.25 4.33
C ILE A 447 21.35 6.89 4.91
N ALA A 448 21.75 6.52 6.13
CA ALA A 448 22.98 7.01 6.74
C ALA A 448 24.23 6.61 5.93
N THR A 449 24.21 5.47 5.24
CA THR A 449 25.30 5.04 4.35
C THR A 449 25.42 5.94 3.12
N LEU A 450 24.30 6.37 2.54
CA LEU A 450 24.30 7.34 1.44
C LEU A 450 24.92 8.67 1.88
N ALA A 451 24.54 9.19 3.05
CA ALA A 451 25.08 10.44 3.60
C ALA A 451 26.60 10.38 3.80
N ARG A 452 27.12 9.28 4.36
CA ARG A 452 28.58 9.10 4.55
C ARG A 452 29.37 9.07 3.25
N ARG A 453 28.78 8.64 2.14
CA ARG A 453 29.43 8.70 0.82
C ARG A 453 29.52 10.13 0.33
N GLY A 454 28.44 10.90 0.48
CA GLY A 454 28.39 12.30 0.07
C GLY A 454 29.31 13.22 0.87
N GLY A 455 29.57 12.94 2.15
CA GLY A 455 30.51 13.73 2.97
C GLY A 455 32.00 13.41 2.77
N ARG A 456 32.34 12.44 1.91
CA ARG A 456 33.74 12.03 1.62
C ARG A 456 34.23 12.44 0.23
N GLY A 457 33.33 12.88 -0.65
CA GLY A 457 33.65 13.52 -1.93
C GLY A 457 33.57 15.02 -1.75
#